data_AF-A0AA37H095-F1
#
_entry.id   AF-A0AA37H095-F1
#
_cell.length_a   1.000
_cell.length_b   1.000
_cell.length_c   1.000
_cell.angle_alpha   90.00
_cell.angle_beta   90.00
_cell.angle_gamma   90.00
#
_symmetry.space_group_name_H-M   'P 1'
#
loop_
_entity.id
_entity.type
_entity.pdbx_description
1 polymer ?
#
loop_
_entity_poly.entity_id
_entity_poly.type
_entity_poly.pdbx_seq_one_letter_code
_entity_poly.pdbx_strand_id
1 'polypeptide(L)'
;MVAEPGTACTGNSQRAKILVVSHNDLGVHSTTIGQRPLDAERPEYKGPTMKLSTRDDVGQLNILANFAHEVGHAWGLIHEHQNPLFWRYPYGTSSDDIFEGTVFGDHWECSALKDYYTVRGKITQKHGTSEEAERIMRDVCLLQSAADEWEFSAADWLPVKANFKYSSSVPNAGADYTHVDWDSIMLYPSGAGGRGTARPPTNPSENPDAYDQRTPVLLRNDGVKIHTNAIPSKGDVEGIKALYENSMPGEQGKTYVLPNDKKSSRFGSFIKDFSFKKKKNCPNPNS
;
A
#
# COMPACT_ATOMS: atom_id res chain seq x y z
N MET A 1 5.68 -30.06 0.12
CA MET A 1 7.09 -29.72 0.36
C MET A 1 7.20 -28.21 0.34
N VAL A 2 7.62 -27.60 1.45
CA VAL A 2 8.02 -26.19 1.47
C VAL A 2 9.39 -26.14 0.77
N ALA A 3 9.59 -25.22 -0.18
CA ALA A 3 10.88 -25.08 -0.83
C ALA A 3 11.94 -24.69 0.21
N GLU A 4 13.13 -25.27 0.13
CA GLU A 4 14.25 -24.86 0.98
C GLU A 4 14.55 -23.37 0.75
N PRO A 5 14.75 -22.57 1.81
CA PRO A 5 15.08 -21.15 1.67
C PRO A 5 16.27 -20.94 0.71
N GLY A 6 16.08 -20.10 -0.31
CA GLY A 6 17.11 -19.79 -1.31
C GLY A 6 17.11 -20.69 -2.57
N THR A 7 16.29 -21.74 -2.61
CA THR A 7 16.05 -22.50 -3.85
C THR A 7 15.01 -21.81 -4.72
N ALA A 8 15.23 -21.82 -6.05
CA ALA A 8 14.27 -21.20 -6.96
C ALA A 8 12.93 -21.94 -6.90
N CYS A 9 11.84 -21.22 -6.58
CA CYS A 9 10.48 -21.75 -6.59
C CYS A 9 9.93 -22.00 -8.02
N THR A 10 10.77 -21.90 -9.05
CA THR A 10 10.45 -22.14 -10.45
C THR A 10 10.07 -23.60 -10.66
N GLY A 11 8.82 -23.88 -11.02
CA GLY A 11 8.33 -25.25 -11.25
C GLY A 11 7.77 -25.96 -10.03
N ASN A 12 7.55 -25.27 -8.90
CA ASN A 12 6.85 -25.86 -7.76
C ASN A 12 5.39 -26.20 -8.14
N SER A 13 4.96 -27.45 -7.95
CA SER A 13 3.60 -27.90 -8.29
C SER A 13 2.50 -27.23 -7.47
N GLN A 14 2.85 -26.54 -6.38
CA GLN A 14 1.96 -25.75 -5.54
C GLN A 14 2.14 -24.24 -5.74
N ARG A 15 2.71 -23.79 -6.87
CA ARG A 15 3.02 -22.37 -7.15
C ARG A 15 1.82 -21.42 -6.90
N ALA A 16 0.60 -21.86 -7.20
CA ALA A 16 -0.63 -21.11 -6.93
C ALA A 16 -0.95 -20.89 -5.44
N LYS A 17 -0.38 -21.70 -4.54
CA LYS A 17 -0.64 -21.71 -3.09
C LYS A 17 0.52 -21.15 -2.25
N ILE A 18 1.62 -20.74 -2.88
CA ILE A 18 2.81 -20.21 -2.20
C ILE A 18 3.06 -18.76 -2.64
N LEU A 19 3.39 -17.91 -1.68
CA LEU A 19 3.91 -16.57 -1.95
C LEU A 19 5.37 -16.70 -2.41
N VAL A 20 5.66 -16.24 -3.63
CA VAL A 20 7.04 -16.19 -4.13
C VAL A 20 7.60 -14.80 -3.89
N VAL A 21 8.62 -14.72 -3.04
CA VAL A 21 9.35 -13.49 -2.73
C VAL A 21 10.59 -13.40 -3.60
N SER A 22 10.84 -12.23 -4.19
CA SER A 22 12.00 -11.95 -5.04
C SER A 22 12.63 -10.61 -4.70
N HIS A 23 13.93 -10.47 -4.94
CA HIS A 23 14.69 -9.25 -4.69
C HIS A 23 14.99 -8.49 -5.99
N ASN A 24 15.05 -7.16 -5.93
CA ASN A 24 15.54 -6.30 -7.01
C ASN A 24 16.31 -5.09 -6.46
N ASP A 25 17.22 -4.53 -7.27
CA ASP A 25 18.02 -3.35 -6.92
C ASP A 25 17.42 -2.04 -7.47
N LEU A 26 16.19 -2.08 -7.98
CA LEU A 26 15.56 -0.97 -8.70
C LEU A 26 14.70 -0.06 -7.82
N GLY A 27 14.56 -0.38 -6.52
CA GLY A 27 13.68 0.39 -5.63
C GLY A 27 12.21 0.07 -5.85
N VAL A 28 11.90 -1.04 -6.52
CA VAL A 28 10.53 -1.43 -6.84
C VAL A 28 10.03 -2.40 -5.77
N HIS A 29 8.91 -2.03 -5.15
CA HIS A 29 8.16 -2.87 -4.24
C HIS A 29 6.81 -3.19 -4.90
N SER A 30 6.35 -4.43 -4.79
CA SER A 30 5.07 -4.85 -5.37
C SER A 30 4.67 -6.20 -4.82
N THR A 31 3.46 -6.29 -4.29
CA THR A 31 2.93 -7.52 -3.70
C THR A 31 1.53 -7.82 -4.19
N THR A 32 1.26 -9.09 -4.49
CA THR A 32 -0.09 -9.57 -4.72
C THR A 32 -0.91 -9.40 -3.45
N ILE A 33 -1.96 -8.59 -3.52
CA ILE A 33 -2.86 -8.32 -2.39
C ILE A 33 -3.54 -9.62 -1.95
N GLY A 34 -3.42 -9.96 -0.67
CA GLY A 34 -4.08 -11.11 -0.06
C GLY A 34 -5.61 -11.00 -0.09
N GLN A 35 -6.32 -12.13 -0.15
CA GLN A 35 -7.79 -12.19 -0.16
C GLN A 35 -8.48 -11.43 -1.31
N ARG A 36 -7.73 -10.92 -2.31
CA ARG A 36 -8.35 -10.38 -3.53
C ARG A 36 -8.99 -11.54 -4.31
N PRO A 37 -10.24 -11.41 -4.82
CA PRO A 37 -10.82 -12.42 -5.69
C PRO A 37 -9.86 -12.74 -6.82
N LEU A 38 -9.62 -14.03 -7.07
CA LEU A 38 -8.85 -14.45 -8.23
C LEU A 38 -9.62 -14.00 -9.48
N ASP A 39 -8.99 -13.15 -10.27
CA ASP A 39 -9.49 -12.81 -11.58
C ASP A 39 -9.40 -14.06 -12.46
N ALA A 40 -10.55 -14.72 -12.66
CA ALA A 40 -10.64 -15.96 -13.43
C ALA A 40 -10.27 -15.75 -14.92
N GLU A 41 -10.17 -14.50 -15.38
CA GLU A 41 -9.85 -14.13 -16.76
C GLU A 41 -8.35 -13.94 -17.01
N ARG A 42 -7.50 -14.07 -15.98
CA ARG A 42 -6.03 -13.97 -16.09
C ARG A 42 -5.35 -15.35 -16.11
N PRO A 43 -5.29 -16.05 -17.26
CA PRO A 43 -4.64 -17.37 -17.37
C PRO A 43 -3.14 -17.35 -17.01
N GLU A 44 -2.52 -16.17 -17.03
CA GLU A 44 -1.14 -15.94 -16.61
C GLU A 44 -0.95 -15.87 -15.09
N TYR A 45 -2.03 -15.88 -14.28
CA TYR A 45 -1.91 -15.87 -12.83
C TYR A 45 -1.29 -17.18 -12.32
N LYS A 46 -0.01 -17.12 -11.97
CA LYS A 46 0.75 -18.27 -11.46
C LYS A 46 0.59 -18.44 -9.95
N GLY A 47 -0.01 -17.49 -9.24
CA GLY A 47 -0.04 -17.44 -7.78
C GLY A 47 0.62 -16.17 -7.23
N PRO A 48 0.52 -15.94 -5.91
CA PRO A 48 0.93 -14.68 -5.32
C PRO A 48 2.45 -14.45 -5.40
N THR A 49 2.84 -13.20 -5.58
CA THR A 49 4.24 -12.75 -5.65
C THR A 49 4.48 -11.54 -4.75
N MET A 50 5.72 -11.38 -4.30
CA MET A 50 6.21 -10.19 -3.63
C MET A 50 7.59 -9.84 -4.20
N LYS A 51 7.77 -8.59 -4.58
CA LYS A 51 9.05 -8.02 -5.02
C LYS A 51 9.51 -7.04 -3.95
N LEU A 52 10.74 -7.26 -3.47
CA LEU A 52 11.35 -6.45 -2.43
C LEU A 52 12.64 -5.81 -2.95
N SER A 53 12.93 -4.62 -2.47
CA SER A 53 14.18 -3.90 -2.72
C SER A 53 14.79 -3.46 -1.39
N THR A 54 16.12 -3.48 -1.31
CA THR A 54 16.87 -3.03 -0.12
C THR A 54 17.29 -1.56 -0.18
N ARG A 55 16.78 -0.81 -1.16
CA ARG A 55 16.94 0.65 -1.21
C ARG A 55 16.14 1.34 -0.11
N ASP A 56 16.78 2.30 0.54
CA ASP A 56 16.26 3.10 1.64
C ASP A 56 15.94 4.55 1.22
N ASP A 57 16.02 4.85 -0.08
CA ASP A 57 15.67 6.13 -0.70
C ASP A 57 14.30 6.09 -1.42
N VAL A 58 13.52 5.02 -1.22
CA VAL A 58 12.19 4.79 -1.82
C VAL A 58 11.12 4.48 -0.78
N GLY A 59 9.85 4.66 -1.14
CA GLY A 59 8.71 4.37 -0.27
C GLY A 59 8.81 5.12 1.06
N GLN A 60 8.79 4.36 2.16
CA GLN A 60 8.92 4.80 3.56
C GLN A 60 10.33 5.24 3.96
N LEU A 61 11.30 5.23 3.04
CA LEU A 61 12.70 5.59 3.29
C LEU A 61 13.37 4.74 4.39
N ASN A 62 12.89 3.50 4.54
CA ASN A 62 13.39 2.54 5.50
C ASN A 62 13.12 1.12 4.96
N ILE A 63 14.16 0.30 4.89
CA ILE A 63 14.11 -1.05 4.31
C ILE A 63 13.08 -1.93 5.03
N LEU A 64 13.12 -1.94 6.37
CA LEU A 64 12.24 -2.78 7.18
C LEU A 64 10.79 -2.30 7.12
N ALA A 65 10.58 -0.98 7.10
CA ALA A 65 9.27 -0.38 6.92
C ALA A 65 8.65 -0.75 5.56
N ASN A 66 9.43 -0.63 4.48
CA ASN A 66 8.99 -1.05 3.15
C ASN A 66 8.68 -2.55 3.12
N PHE A 67 9.46 -3.40 3.80
CA PHE A 67 9.13 -4.83 3.87
C PHE A 67 7.86 -5.10 4.67
N ALA A 68 7.65 -4.40 5.79
CA ALA A 68 6.45 -4.52 6.59
C ALA A 68 5.19 -4.07 5.81
N HIS A 69 5.31 -3.00 5.04
CA HIS A 69 4.28 -2.53 4.11
C HIS A 69 3.88 -3.61 3.09
N GLU A 70 4.86 -4.19 2.40
CA GLU A 70 4.63 -5.26 1.43
C GLU A 70 4.01 -6.51 2.08
N VAL A 71 4.43 -6.86 3.29
CA VAL A 71 3.78 -7.93 4.07
C VAL A 71 2.33 -7.56 4.41
N GLY A 72 2.04 -6.30 4.71
CA GLY A 72 0.67 -5.79 4.88
C GLY A 72 -0.21 -6.07 3.64
N HIS A 73 0.30 -5.76 2.44
CA HIS A 73 -0.36 -6.14 1.19
C HIS A 73 -0.56 -7.65 1.05
N ALA A 74 0.42 -8.48 1.40
CA ALA A 74 0.27 -9.93 1.35
C ALA A 74 -0.86 -10.46 2.26
N TRP A 75 -1.16 -9.75 3.35
CA TRP A 75 -2.32 -10.01 4.22
C TRP A 75 -3.63 -9.37 3.71
N GLY A 76 -3.59 -8.59 2.64
CA GLY A 76 -4.78 -7.98 2.04
C GLY A 76 -5.07 -6.56 2.51
N LEU A 77 -4.13 -5.91 3.22
CA LEU A 77 -4.23 -4.47 3.46
C LEU A 77 -3.96 -3.70 2.16
N ILE A 78 -4.60 -2.55 2.03
CA ILE A 78 -4.44 -1.61 0.92
C ILE A 78 -3.99 -0.29 1.51
N HIS A 79 -3.46 0.60 0.68
CA HIS A 79 -3.05 1.91 1.12
C HIS A 79 -4.18 2.69 1.81
N GLU A 80 -3.87 3.27 2.96
CA GLU A 80 -4.82 4.03 3.78
C GLU A 80 -5.37 5.23 3.00
N HIS A 81 -4.48 5.96 2.29
CA HIS A 81 -4.88 7.10 1.45
C HIS A 81 -5.73 6.70 0.25
N GLN A 82 -5.85 5.43 -0.12
CA GLN A 82 -6.69 5.03 -1.26
C GLN A 82 -8.17 4.86 -0.90
N ASN A 83 -8.56 5.07 0.36
CA ASN A 83 -9.96 5.06 0.75
C ASN A 83 -10.71 6.26 0.11
N PRO A 84 -11.68 6.02 -0.80
CA PRO A 84 -12.34 7.10 -1.52
C PRO A 84 -13.24 7.98 -0.65
N LEU A 85 -13.54 7.56 0.59
CA LEU A 85 -14.28 8.37 1.57
C LEU A 85 -13.44 9.52 2.13
N PHE A 86 -12.11 9.47 2.01
CA PHE A 86 -11.21 10.55 2.46
C PHE A 86 -11.03 11.67 1.42
N TRP A 87 -11.47 11.45 0.18
CA TRP A 87 -11.20 12.34 -0.94
C TRP A 87 -12.40 13.21 -1.30
N ARG A 88 -12.10 14.44 -1.71
CA ARG A 88 -13.05 15.35 -2.35
C ARG A 88 -13.42 14.90 -3.75
N TYR A 89 -14.53 15.41 -4.26
CA TYR A 89 -14.85 15.31 -5.69
C TYR A 89 -13.76 16.00 -6.54
N PRO A 90 -13.37 15.47 -7.72
CA PRO A 90 -13.91 14.32 -8.45
C PRO A 90 -13.35 12.95 -8.07
N TYR A 91 -12.38 12.90 -7.15
CA TYR A 91 -11.67 11.66 -6.81
C TYR A 91 -12.49 10.74 -5.91
N GLY A 92 -13.19 11.31 -4.93
CA GLY A 92 -13.98 10.60 -3.93
C GLY A 92 -15.29 10.01 -4.42
N THR A 93 -16.19 9.70 -3.47
CA THR A 93 -17.47 9.01 -3.73
C THR A 93 -18.67 9.94 -3.95
N SER A 94 -18.60 11.19 -3.50
CA SER A 94 -19.71 12.14 -3.52
C SER A 94 -19.28 13.49 -4.09
N SER A 95 -20.17 14.15 -4.84
CA SER A 95 -20.05 15.54 -5.28
C SER A 95 -20.84 16.54 -4.42
N ASP A 96 -21.49 16.04 -3.37
CA ASP A 96 -22.19 16.87 -2.38
C ASP A 96 -21.22 17.20 -1.25
N ASP A 97 -20.98 18.50 -1.02
CA ASP A 97 -20.05 19.06 -0.04
C ASP A 97 -20.27 18.52 1.39
N ILE A 98 -21.49 18.10 1.72
CA ILE A 98 -21.82 17.55 3.06
C ILE A 98 -21.33 16.11 3.20
N PHE A 99 -21.29 15.37 2.09
CA PHE A 99 -21.00 13.94 2.08
C PHE A 99 -19.61 13.60 1.54
N GLU A 100 -18.91 14.55 0.91
CA GLU A 100 -17.55 14.33 0.42
C GLU A 100 -16.52 14.18 1.53
N GLY A 101 -15.42 13.50 1.24
CA GLY A 101 -14.27 13.43 2.14
C GLY A 101 -13.51 14.76 2.15
N THR A 102 -12.94 15.14 3.29
CA THR A 102 -12.30 16.46 3.44
C THR A 102 -10.78 16.42 3.58
N VAL A 103 -10.19 15.24 3.47
CA VAL A 103 -8.77 15.00 3.81
C VAL A 103 -7.85 15.22 2.62
N PHE A 104 -8.23 14.70 1.44
CA PHE A 104 -7.40 14.70 0.23
C PHE A 104 -8.16 15.25 -0.98
N GLY A 105 -7.43 15.60 -2.04
CA GLY A 105 -7.97 16.01 -3.34
C GLY A 105 -7.55 17.41 -3.79
N ASP A 106 -7.43 18.37 -2.87
CA ASP A 106 -7.07 19.76 -3.20
C ASP A 106 -5.56 19.90 -3.50
N HIS A 107 -4.75 18.97 -2.98
CA HIS A 107 -3.29 18.95 -3.13
C HIS A 107 -2.77 17.62 -3.68
N TRP A 108 -3.48 17.07 -4.66
CA TRP A 108 -3.01 15.95 -5.49
C TRP A 108 -2.26 16.48 -6.72
N GLU A 109 -0.97 16.15 -6.82
CA GLU A 109 -0.08 16.62 -7.87
C GLU A 109 0.36 15.47 -8.78
N CYS A 110 -0.54 15.05 -9.67
CA CYS A 110 -0.27 13.97 -10.63
C CYS A 110 1.05 14.16 -11.41
N SER A 111 1.38 15.42 -11.75
CA SER A 111 2.60 15.76 -12.50
C SER A 111 3.90 15.70 -11.70
N ALA A 112 3.81 15.59 -10.36
CA ALA A 112 4.97 15.43 -9.47
C ALA A 112 5.61 14.04 -9.56
N LEU A 113 4.86 13.04 -10.03
CA LEU A 113 5.35 11.67 -10.19
C LEU A 113 6.48 11.60 -11.21
N LYS A 114 7.49 10.77 -10.89
CA LYS A 114 8.72 10.63 -11.70
C LYS A 114 8.47 10.09 -13.10
N ASP A 115 7.47 9.23 -13.26
CA ASP A 115 7.09 8.56 -14.52
C ASP A 115 5.99 9.29 -15.29
N TYR A 116 5.47 10.43 -14.79
CA TYR A 116 4.42 11.21 -15.47
C TYR A 116 4.75 11.52 -16.93
N TYR A 117 5.97 12.04 -17.21
CA TYR A 117 6.35 12.37 -18.59
C TYR A 117 6.62 11.12 -19.45
N THR A 118 7.05 10.01 -18.83
CA THR A 118 7.17 8.73 -19.53
C THR A 118 5.81 8.25 -19.99
N VAL A 119 4.79 8.29 -19.11
CA VAL A 119 3.42 7.91 -19.43
C VAL A 119 2.81 8.86 -20.45
N ARG A 120 2.97 10.17 -20.28
CA ARG A 120 2.53 11.16 -21.30
C ARG A 120 3.17 10.87 -22.66
N GLY A 121 4.46 10.54 -22.69
CA GLY A 121 5.16 10.15 -23.91
C GLY A 121 4.58 8.88 -24.56
N LYS A 122 4.28 7.84 -23.77
CA LYS A 122 3.60 6.62 -24.24
C LYS A 122 2.22 6.95 -24.86
N ILE A 123 1.43 7.78 -24.20
CA ILE A 123 0.09 8.20 -24.67
C ILE A 123 0.21 8.99 -25.97
N THR A 124 1.08 10.01 -26.02
CA THR A 124 1.31 10.82 -27.21
C THR A 124 1.86 10.00 -28.37
N GLN A 125 2.71 9.00 -28.12
CA GLN A 125 3.20 8.10 -29.17
C GLN A 125 2.06 7.29 -29.79
N LYS A 126 1.08 6.86 -28.99
CA LYS A 126 -0.04 6.03 -29.45
C LYS A 126 -1.18 6.84 -30.08
N HIS A 127 -1.45 8.06 -29.57
CA HIS A 127 -2.64 8.86 -29.94
C HIS A 127 -2.31 10.22 -30.57
N GLY A 128 -1.03 10.56 -30.75
CA GLY A 128 -0.58 11.89 -31.18
C GLY A 128 -0.81 12.97 -30.11
N THR A 129 -0.80 14.23 -30.52
CA THR A 129 -1.13 15.39 -29.67
C THR A 129 -2.62 15.76 -29.79
N SER A 130 -3.48 14.75 -29.82
CA SER A 130 -4.92 14.89 -30.03
C SER A 130 -5.68 15.25 -28.74
N GLU A 131 -6.93 15.69 -28.87
CA GLU A 131 -7.83 15.86 -27.73
C GLU A 131 -8.07 14.53 -26.97
N GLU A 132 -8.00 13.40 -27.67
CA GLU A 132 -8.05 12.08 -27.05
C GLU A 132 -6.85 11.83 -26.15
N ALA A 133 -5.63 12.15 -26.60
CA ALA A 133 -4.43 12.00 -25.78
C ALA A 133 -4.52 12.85 -24.50
N GLU A 134 -5.04 14.08 -24.62
CA GLU A 134 -5.25 14.97 -23.46
C GLU A 134 -6.38 14.46 -22.55
N ARG A 135 -7.44 13.83 -23.09
CA ARG A 135 -8.48 13.16 -22.29
C ARG A 135 -7.90 11.99 -21.51
N ILE A 136 -7.16 11.09 -22.16
CA ILE A 136 -6.51 9.95 -21.49
C ILE A 136 -5.57 10.45 -20.40
N MET A 137 -4.77 11.50 -20.66
CA MET A 137 -3.87 12.08 -19.67
C MET A 137 -4.63 12.64 -18.45
N ARG A 138 -5.82 13.22 -18.64
CA ARG A 138 -6.69 13.60 -17.51
C ARG A 138 -7.20 12.37 -16.77
N ASP A 139 -7.68 11.36 -17.49
CA ASP A 139 -8.27 10.16 -16.91
C ASP A 139 -7.25 9.39 -16.05
N VAL A 140 -6.00 9.23 -16.51
CA VAL A 140 -4.93 8.58 -15.71
C VAL A 140 -4.51 9.40 -14.47
N CYS A 141 -4.85 10.69 -14.41
CA CYS A 141 -4.65 11.52 -13.22
C CYS A 141 -5.87 11.60 -12.30
N LEU A 142 -7.03 11.05 -12.71
CA LEU A 142 -8.30 11.11 -11.98
C LEU A 142 -8.78 9.73 -11.52
N LEU A 143 -8.49 8.69 -12.28
CA LEU A 143 -9.03 7.34 -12.11
C LEU A 143 -7.91 6.33 -11.91
N GLN A 144 -7.93 5.64 -10.77
CA GLN A 144 -6.95 4.63 -10.43
C GLN A 144 -6.85 3.52 -11.49
N SER A 145 -7.99 3.07 -12.03
CA SER A 145 -8.03 2.02 -13.06
C SER A 145 -7.43 2.48 -14.40
N ALA A 146 -7.59 3.75 -14.77
CA ALA A 146 -6.98 4.29 -15.97
C ALA A 146 -5.47 4.41 -15.80
N ALA A 147 -5.01 4.84 -14.62
CA ALA A 147 -3.58 4.85 -14.30
C ALA A 147 -2.97 3.44 -14.36
N ASP A 148 -3.66 2.43 -13.81
CA ASP A 148 -3.23 1.02 -13.83
C ASP A 148 -3.10 0.48 -15.26
N GLU A 149 -4.06 0.78 -16.15
CA GLU A 149 -4.02 0.37 -17.56
C GLU A 149 -2.78 0.90 -18.31
N TRP A 150 -2.27 2.07 -17.91
CA TRP A 150 -1.09 2.70 -18.50
C TRP A 150 0.20 2.44 -17.72
N GLU A 151 0.16 1.54 -16.73
CA GLU A 151 1.28 1.24 -15.81
C GLU A 151 1.85 2.51 -15.17
N PHE A 152 0.97 3.47 -14.83
CA PHE A 152 1.34 4.74 -14.26
C PHE A 152 1.29 4.68 -12.74
N SER A 153 2.35 5.15 -12.06
CA SER A 153 2.43 5.13 -10.60
C SER A 153 1.35 5.96 -9.87
N ALA A 154 0.57 6.78 -10.58
CA ALA A 154 -0.64 7.39 -10.01
C ALA A 154 -1.66 6.35 -9.52
N ALA A 155 -1.62 5.13 -10.05
CA ALA A 155 -2.47 4.02 -9.61
C ALA A 155 -2.27 3.62 -8.14
N ASP A 156 -1.10 3.93 -7.56
CA ASP A 156 -0.79 3.65 -6.15
C ASP A 156 -1.27 4.77 -5.22
N TRP A 157 -1.65 5.92 -5.77
CA TRP A 157 -2.08 7.11 -5.04
C TRP A 157 -3.58 7.36 -5.12
N LEU A 158 -4.15 7.18 -6.30
CA LEU A 158 -5.55 7.49 -6.54
C LEU A 158 -6.48 6.57 -5.75
N PRO A 159 -7.68 7.06 -5.35
CA PRO A 159 -8.64 6.24 -4.62
C PRO A 159 -9.06 5.01 -5.39
N VAL A 160 -9.21 3.89 -4.69
CA VAL A 160 -9.69 2.65 -5.31
C VAL A 160 -11.17 2.48 -5.05
N LYS A 161 -11.98 2.63 -6.10
CA LYS A 161 -13.45 2.49 -6.07
C LYS A 161 -13.90 1.03 -6.25
N ALA A 162 -13.26 0.11 -5.53
CA ALA A 162 -13.63 -1.31 -5.53
C ALA A 162 -14.40 -1.69 -4.25
N ASN A 163 -14.94 -2.91 -4.22
CA ASN A 163 -15.65 -3.45 -3.05
C ASN A 163 -14.67 -3.86 -1.94
N PHE A 164 -14.09 -2.88 -1.27
CA PHE A 164 -13.27 -3.09 -0.08
C PHE A 164 -14.06 -2.87 1.21
N LYS A 165 -13.56 -3.48 2.28
CA LYS A 165 -14.05 -3.22 3.63
C LYS A 165 -13.20 -2.12 4.24
N TYR A 166 -13.85 -1.07 4.71
CA TYR A 166 -13.21 -0.01 5.48
C TYR A 166 -13.32 -0.33 6.97
N SER A 167 -12.44 0.27 7.78
CA SER A 167 -12.58 0.22 9.23
C SER A 167 -13.96 0.72 9.65
N SER A 168 -14.56 0.10 10.67
CA SER A 168 -15.84 0.55 11.23
C SER A 168 -15.79 1.95 11.83
N SER A 169 -14.59 2.49 12.06
CA SER A 169 -14.41 3.87 12.48
C SER A 169 -14.66 4.87 11.35
N VAL A 170 -14.54 4.48 10.08
CA VAL A 170 -14.71 5.40 8.95
C VAL A 170 -16.21 5.52 8.60
N PRO A 171 -16.79 6.72 8.62
CA PRO A 171 -18.19 6.92 8.26
C PRO A 171 -18.38 6.76 6.74
N ASN A 172 -19.58 6.34 6.32
CA ASN A 172 -19.92 6.17 4.90
C ASN A 172 -20.02 7.50 4.12
N ALA A 173 -19.93 8.64 4.80
CA ALA A 173 -19.93 9.97 4.21
C ALA A 173 -19.26 10.97 5.18
N GLY A 174 -18.69 12.05 4.63
CA GLY A 174 -18.14 13.15 5.43
C GLY A 174 -16.93 12.76 6.27
N ALA A 175 -16.10 11.81 5.80
CA ALA A 175 -14.91 11.43 6.54
C ALA A 175 -13.89 12.59 6.57
N ASP A 176 -13.25 12.74 7.70
CA ASP A 176 -12.31 13.81 8.01
C ASP A 176 -10.98 13.27 8.55
N TYR A 177 -10.10 14.19 8.93
CA TYR A 177 -8.76 13.90 9.43
C TYR A 177 -8.71 12.95 10.64
N THR A 178 -9.78 12.84 11.43
CA THR A 178 -9.80 12.00 12.63
C THR A 178 -10.03 10.52 12.31
N HIS A 179 -10.46 10.23 11.08
CA HIS A 179 -10.80 8.88 10.63
C HIS A 179 -9.65 8.16 9.92
N VAL A 180 -8.62 8.91 9.53
CA VAL A 180 -7.42 8.39 8.85
C VAL A 180 -6.45 7.85 9.89
N ASP A 181 -5.95 6.64 9.68
CA ASP A 181 -4.82 6.11 10.45
C ASP A 181 -3.50 6.70 9.94
N TRP A 182 -3.16 7.91 10.41
CA TRP A 182 -1.95 8.63 10.02
C TRP A 182 -0.65 7.87 10.34
N ASP A 183 -0.69 6.95 11.31
CA ASP A 183 0.45 6.13 11.72
C ASP A 183 0.51 4.79 10.95
N SER A 184 -0.44 4.52 10.05
CA SER A 184 -0.46 3.27 9.28
C SER A 184 0.79 3.10 8.44
N ILE A 185 1.38 1.91 8.46
CA ILE A 185 2.48 1.55 7.56
C ILE A 185 2.02 1.57 6.10
N MET A 186 0.72 1.43 5.85
CA MET A 186 0.09 1.43 4.53
C MET A 186 -0.16 2.85 4.00
N LEU A 187 0.06 3.90 4.78
CA LEU A 187 -0.05 5.28 4.32
C LEU A 187 1.25 5.73 3.64
N TYR A 188 1.18 6.18 2.39
CA TYR A 188 2.37 6.69 1.71
C TYR A 188 2.80 8.06 2.24
N PRO A 189 4.12 8.28 2.46
CA PRO A 189 4.63 9.62 2.74
C PRO A 189 4.52 10.49 1.49
N SER A 190 4.28 11.78 1.66
CA SER A 190 3.93 12.70 0.56
C SER A 190 4.89 12.68 -0.64
N GLY A 191 6.17 12.42 -0.43
CA GLY A 191 7.17 12.38 -1.51
C GLY A 191 7.28 11.05 -2.26
N ALA A 192 6.59 9.97 -1.84
CA ALA A 192 6.78 8.65 -2.43
C ALA A 192 6.47 8.64 -3.95
N GLY A 193 7.44 8.17 -4.76
CA GLY A 193 7.31 8.18 -6.23
C GLY A 193 7.49 9.56 -6.89
N GLY A 194 7.57 10.64 -6.10
CA GLY A 194 7.85 12.00 -6.57
C GLY A 194 9.27 12.16 -7.09
N ARG A 195 9.48 13.21 -7.90
CA ARG A 195 10.81 13.59 -8.40
C ARG A 195 11.66 14.23 -7.31
N GLY A 196 12.94 13.92 -7.27
CA GLY A 196 13.88 14.53 -6.32
C GLY A 196 14.69 13.47 -5.60
N THR A 197 15.30 13.86 -4.49
CA THR A 197 16.12 12.96 -3.67
C THR A 197 15.53 12.86 -2.28
N ALA A 198 15.76 11.73 -1.63
CA ALA A 198 15.37 11.52 -0.25
C ALA A 198 16.43 10.66 0.44
N ARG A 199 16.46 10.73 1.75
CA ARG A 199 17.29 9.88 2.61
C ARG A 199 16.45 9.38 3.79
N PRO A 200 16.86 8.29 4.45
CA PRO A 200 16.25 7.90 5.71
C PRO A 200 16.27 9.05 6.74
N PRO A 201 15.21 9.17 7.57
CA PRO A 201 15.24 10.07 8.71
C PRO A 201 16.30 9.59 9.72
N THR A 202 16.97 10.54 10.36
CA THR A 202 17.95 10.30 11.43
C THR A 202 17.29 9.99 12.78
N ASN A 203 16.03 10.37 12.94
CA ASN A 203 15.20 10.05 14.10
C ASN A 203 13.69 10.16 13.75
N PRO A 204 12.78 9.53 14.53
CA PRO A 204 11.35 9.49 14.20
C PRO A 204 10.62 10.84 14.23
N SER A 205 11.22 11.87 14.86
CA SER A 205 10.62 13.21 14.99
C SER A 205 11.25 14.22 14.04
N GLU A 206 12.15 13.79 13.15
CA GLU A 206 12.75 14.66 12.15
C GLU A 206 11.65 15.18 11.22
N ASN A 207 11.67 16.49 10.93
CA ASN A 207 10.71 17.08 9.99
C ASN A 207 10.90 16.43 8.60
N PRO A 208 9.83 15.94 7.93
CA PRO A 208 9.88 15.43 6.56
C PRO A 208 10.63 16.32 5.57
N ASP A 209 10.50 17.64 5.70
CA ASP A 209 11.20 18.61 4.85
C ASP A 209 12.74 18.56 4.97
N ALA A 210 13.28 17.95 6.02
CA ALA A 210 14.72 17.83 6.22
C ALA A 210 15.33 16.60 5.52
N TYR A 211 14.54 15.55 5.30
CA TYR A 211 15.02 14.27 4.77
C TYR A 211 14.38 13.84 3.45
N ASP A 212 13.24 14.42 3.08
CA ASP A 212 12.51 14.12 1.85
C ASP A 212 12.39 15.37 0.96
N GLN A 213 13.31 15.50 0.01
CA GLN A 213 13.30 16.55 -1.02
C GLN A 213 12.58 16.13 -2.30
N ARG A 214 11.83 15.01 -2.27
CA ARG A 214 10.97 14.65 -3.39
C ARG A 214 9.81 15.64 -3.46
N THR A 215 9.42 16.03 -4.69
CA THR A 215 8.23 16.84 -4.92
C THR A 215 7.03 16.11 -4.33
N PRO A 216 6.24 16.75 -3.45
CA PRO A 216 5.07 16.12 -2.87
C PRO A 216 4.08 15.74 -3.96
N VAL A 217 3.67 14.47 -3.93
CA VAL A 217 2.66 13.91 -4.83
C VAL A 217 1.26 14.11 -4.23
N LEU A 218 1.13 13.95 -2.93
CA LEU A 218 -0.11 14.19 -2.20
C LEU A 218 0.19 14.93 -0.89
N LEU A 219 -0.54 16.01 -0.63
CA LEU A 219 -0.63 16.61 0.70
C LEU A 219 -2.04 16.41 1.24
N ARG A 220 -2.16 16.53 2.56
CA ARG A 220 -3.44 16.82 3.20
C ARG A 220 -4.01 18.12 2.65
N ASN A 221 -5.34 18.28 2.63
CA ASN A 221 -5.99 19.51 2.16
C ASN A 221 -5.66 20.76 3.01
N ASP A 222 -5.10 20.60 4.21
CA ASP A 222 -4.52 21.70 5.00
C ASP A 222 -3.07 22.04 4.64
N GLY A 223 -2.52 21.41 3.60
CA GLY A 223 -1.17 21.63 3.08
C GLY A 223 -0.07 20.88 3.83
N VAL A 224 -0.41 20.10 4.85
CA VAL A 224 0.59 19.37 5.66
C VAL A 224 1.06 18.12 4.92
N LYS A 225 2.39 17.90 4.92
CA LYS A 225 3.01 16.66 4.41
C LYS A 225 2.69 15.46 5.30
N ILE A 226 2.45 14.34 4.65
CA ILE A 226 2.34 13.02 5.26
C ILE A 226 3.76 12.50 5.51
N HIS A 227 4.04 12.12 6.75
CA HIS A 227 5.34 11.60 7.15
C HIS A 227 5.52 10.12 6.79
N THR A 228 6.74 9.62 6.92
CA THR A 228 7.04 8.19 6.83
C THR A 228 6.62 7.46 8.11
N ASN A 229 6.20 6.21 7.98
CA ASN A 229 5.91 5.31 9.10
C ASN A 229 6.89 4.15 9.11
N ALA A 230 7.52 3.88 10.26
CA ALA A 230 8.56 2.87 10.39
C ALA A 230 8.05 1.51 10.87
N ILE A 231 6.85 1.48 11.47
CA ILE A 231 6.23 0.29 12.06
C ILE A 231 4.73 0.26 11.73
N PRO A 232 4.12 -0.94 11.67
CA PRO A 232 2.67 -1.06 11.59
C PRO A 232 1.96 -0.41 12.77
N SER A 233 0.87 0.30 12.49
CA SER A 233 -0.01 0.91 13.48
C SER A 233 -0.86 -0.15 14.18
N LYS A 234 -1.62 0.30 15.18
CA LYS A 234 -2.68 -0.52 15.78
C LYS A 234 -3.80 -0.83 14.75
N GLY A 235 -4.14 0.12 13.89
CA GLY A 235 -5.16 -0.04 12.85
C GLY A 235 -4.77 -1.09 11.81
N ASP A 236 -3.50 -1.16 11.41
CA ASP A 236 -2.98 -2.20 10.49
C ASP A 236 -3.23 -3.61 11.06
N VAL A 237 -2.91 -3.81 12.35
CA VAL A 237 -3.10 -5.08 13.04
C VAL A 237 -4.58 -5.43 13.18
N GLU A 238 -5.42 -4.44 13.51
CA GLU A 238 -6.87 -4.62 13.62
C GLU A 238 -7.52 -4.93 12.27
N GLY A 239 -7.04 -4.33 11.17
CA GLY A 239 -7.46 -4.63 9.81
C GLY A 239 -7.21 -6.09 9.42
N ILE A 240 -6.02 -6.61 9.71
CA ILE A 240 -5.69 -8.03 9.46
C ILE A 240 -6.61 -8.94 10.30
N LYS A 241 -6.83 -8.62 11.58
CA LYS A 241 -7.79 -9.39 12.40
C LYS A 241 -9.20 -9.34 11.82
N ALA A 242 -9.66 -8.18 11.36
CA ALA A 242 -10.98 -8.06 10.75
C ALA A 242 -11.12 -8.93 9.50
N LEU A 243 -10.08 -9.01 8.66
CA LEU A 243 -10.06 -9.83 7.45
C LEU A 243 -10.12 -11.35 7.74
N TYR A 244 -9.36 -11.83 8.72
CA TYR A 244 -9.20 -13.28 8.93
C TYR A 244 -9.99 -13.83 10.13
N GLU A 245 -10.23 -13.03 11.17
CA GLU A 245 -10.92 -13.45 12.40
C GLU A 245 -12.39 -13.02 12.45
N ASN A 246 -12.84 -12.05 11.63
CA ASN A 246 -14.24 -11.57 11.70
C ASN A 246 -15.02 -11.72 10.40
N SER A 247 -14.35 -11.92 9.27
CA SER A 247 -14.99 -11.75 7.95
C SER A 247 -15.43 -13.03 7.24
N MET A 248 -15.07 -14.24 7.73
CA MET A 248 -15.46 -15.49 7.08
C MET A 248 -15.67 -16.62 8.12
N PRO A 249 -16.77 -17.39 8.05
CA PRO A 249 -16.72 -18.76 8.52
C PRO A 249 -15.64 -19.45 7.68
N GLY A 250 -14.58 -19.96 8.29
CA GLY A 250 -13.58 -20.75 7.57
C GLY A 250 -14.23 -21.92 6.83
N GLU A 251 -13.48 -22.58 5.95
CA GLU A 251 -13.90 -23.89 5.42
C GLU A 251 -14.30 -24.76 6.62
N GLN A 252 -15.60 -25.07 6.77
CA GLN A 252 -16.25 -25.76 7.91
C GLN A 252 -16.90 -24.89 9.02
N GLY A 253 -17.15 -23.59 8.81
CA GLY A 253 -17.92 -22.78 9.78
C GLY A 253 -17.14 -22.37 11.03
N LYS A 254 -15.82 -22.57 11.04
CA LYS A 254 -14.94 -22.13 12.13
C LYS A 254 -14.18 -20.88 11.68
N THR A 255 -14.35 -19.80 12.42
CA THR A 255 -13.54 -18.59 12.30
C THR A 255 -12.04 -18.93 12.37
N TYR A 256 -11.23 -18.43 11.45
CA TYR A 256 -9.78 -18.55 11.58
C TYR A 256 -9.32 -17.72 12.79
N VAL A 257 -8.43 -18.28 13.60
CA VAL A 257 -7.83 -17.58 14.75
C VAL A 257 -6.34 -17.46 14.48
N LEU A 258 -5.83 -16.23 14.43
CA LEU A 258 -4.43 -16.00 14.08
C LEU A 258 -3.50 -16.59 15.14
N PRO A 259 -2.28 -17.05 14.77
CA PRO A 259 -1.37 -17.70 15.71
C PRO A 259 -0.96 -16.85 16.93
N ASN A 260 -1.09 -15.53 16.87
CA ASN A 260 -0.81 -14.61 17.97
C ASN A 260 -2.00 -14.40 18.94
N ASP A 261 -3.18 -14.96 18.67
CA ASP A 261 -4.31 -14.97 19.59
C ASP A 261 -4.21 -16.15 20.57
N LYS A 262 -4.49 -15.91 21.86
CA LYS A 262 -4.42 -16.92 22.93
C LYS A 262 -5.32 -18.13 22.72
N LYS A 263 -6.41 -17.98 21.95
CA LYS A 263 -7.33 -19.05 21.58
C LYS A 263 -6.76 -19.96 20.49
N SER A 264 -5.70 -19.54 19.80
CA SER A 264 -5.05 -20.36 18.78
C SER A 264 -4.32 -21.54 19.42
N SER A 265 -4.51 -22.74 18.86
CA SER A 265 -3.72 -23.91 19.22
C SER A 265 -2.22 -23.75 18.91
N ARG A 266 -1.86 -22.75 18.10
CA ARG A 266 -0.48 -22.40 17.75
C ARG A 266 0.13 -21.33 18.66
N PHE A 267 -0.64 -20.71 19.56
CA PHE A 267 -0.19 -19.58 20.37
C PHE A 267 1.09 -19.88 21.17
N GLY A 268 1.13 -21.03 21.85
CA GLY A 268 2.29 -21.43 22.65
C GLY A 268 3.57 -21.54 21.81
N SER A 269 3.49 -22.17 20.63
CA SER A 269 4.63 -22.27 19.70
C SER A 269 5.00 -20.93 19.09
N PHE A 270 4.01 -20.14 18.68
CA PHE A 270 4.22 -18.82 18.09
C PHE A 270 4.95 -17.91 19.07
N ILE A 271 4.43 -17.73 20.30
CA ILE A 271 5.05 -16.87 21.31
C ILE A 271 6.42 -17.39 21.76
N LYS A 272 6.65 -18.70 21.73
CA LYS A 272 7.98 -19.26 21.98
C LYS A 272 9.02 -18.65 21.03
N ASP A 273 8.73 -18.59 19.75
CA ASP A 273 9.66 -18.08 18.74
C ASP A 273 10.00 -16.58 18.92
N PHE A 274 9.10 -15.80 19.53
CA PHE A 274 9.36 -14.40 19.89
C PHE A 274 10.00 -14.24 21.27
N SER A 275 9.65 -15.09 22.23
CA SER A 275 10.13 -15.01 23.62
C SER A 275 11.58 -15.47 23.75
N PHE A 276 12.01 -16.45 22.97
CA PHE A 276 13.41 -16.89 22.95
C PHE A 276 14.33 -15.91 22.20
N LYS A 277 13.79 -15.03 21.35
CA LYS A 277 14.54 -13.97 20.67
C LYS A 277 14.73 -12.69 21.48
N LYS A 278 14.08 -12.52 22.64
CA LYS A 278 14.37 -11.39 23.57
C LYS A 278 15.84 -11.31 24.03
N LYS A 279 16.66 -12.36 23.81
CA LYS A 279 18.11 -12.36 24.08
C LYS A 279 18.97 -11.87 22.92
N LYS A 280 18.40 -11.61 21.73
CA LYS A 280 19.06 -10.85 20.68
C LYS A 280 18.33 -9.52 20.62
N ASN A 281 18.98 -8.46 21.06
CA ASN A 281 18.51 -7.10 20.81
C ASN A 281 18.26 -7.00 19.31
N CYS A 282 16.99 -7.04 18.88
CA CYS A 282 16.64 -6.42 17.61
C CYS A 282 16.94 -4.94 17.86
N PRO A 283 17.94 -4.34 17.18
CA PRO A 283 18.16 -2.92 17.32
C PRO A 283 16.84 -2.22 17.02
N ASN A 284 16.55 -1.18 17.81
CA ASN A 284 15.41 -0.34 17.55
C ASN A 284 15.61 0.21 16.13
N PRO A 285 14.66 0.08 15.20
CA PRO A 285 14.83 0.65 13.86
C PRO A 285 14.97 2.19 13.88
N ASN A 286 14.82 2.80 15.05
CA ASN A 286 15.00 4.22 15.37
C ASN A 286 16.33 4.54 16.07
N SER A 287 17.28 3.60 16.16
CA SER A 287 18.63 3.82 16.73
C SER A 287 19.73 3.70 15.69
#